data_AF-A0A1G7P2K1-F1
#
_entry.id   AF-A0A1G7P2K1-F1
#
_cell.length_a   1.000
_cell.length_b   1.000
_cell.length_c   1.000
_cell.angle_alpha   90.00
_cell.angle_beta   90.00
_cell.angle_gamma   90.00
#
_symmetry.space_group_name_H-M   'P 1'
#
loop_
_entity.id
_entity.type
_entity.pdbx_description
1 polymer ?
#
loop_
_entity_poly.entity_id
_entity_poly.type
_entity_poly.pdbx_seq_one_letter_code
_entity_poly.pdbx_strand_id
1 'polypeptide(L)'
;MIYDLSRAERQHRAIANEKPGPVLESKRCACSKASPAKVLAQYGKCHGCQLADRIATLHDGDLEILRHMVGATDHHPRARWGFRNEYLVNRRDLPSMERLAAAGFVRAGAELLQLQYFHATVAGCKLAGLSAKRTEVALSLGARP
;
A
#
# COMPACT_ATOMS: atom_id res chain seq x y z
N MET A 1 7.86 34.53 -33.72
CA MET A 1 9.29 34.88 -33.74
C MET A 1 9.98 33.89 -32.80
N ILE A 2 10.67 32.88 -33.34
CA ILE A 2 11.33 31.86 -32.53
C ILE A 2 12.74 32.40 -32.25
N TYR A 3 13.03 32.72 -30.99
CA TYR A 3 14.36 33.19 -30.59
C TYR A 3 15.31 31.99 -30.57
N ASP A 4 16.28 31.96 -31.48
CA ASP A 4 17.37 30.99 -31.45
C ASP A 4 18.32 31.32 -30.31
N LEU A 5 18.41 30.42 -29.33
CA LEU A 5 19.34 30.55 -28.21
C LEU A 5 20.78 30.63 -28.72
N SER A 6 21.53 31.57 -28.16
CA SER A 6 22.95 31.71 -28.44
C SER A 6 23.70 30.42 -28.11
N ARG A 7 24.87 30.22 -28.74
CA ARG A 7 25.70 29.03 -28.52
C ARG A 7 26.05 28.85 -27.03
N ALA A 8 26.32 29.95 -26.32
CA ALA A 8 26.61 29.96 -24.90
C ALA A 8 25.40 29.50 -24.07
N GLU A 9 24.19 30.00 -24.36
CA GLU A 9 22.97 29.60 -23.64
C GLU A 9 22.63 28.12 -23.88
N ARG A 10 22.87 27.61 -25.09
CA ARG A 10 22.74 26.17 -25.39
C ARG A 10 23.74 25.33 -24.59
N GLN A 11 24.97 25.80 -24.46
CA GLN A 11 26.03 25.11 -23.72
C GLN A 11 25.74 25.12 -22.20
N HIS A 12 25.29 26.24 -21.64
CA HIS A 12 24.85 26.31 -20.24
C HIS A 12 23.63 25.42 -19.97
N ARG A 13 22.67 25.33 -20.90
CA ARG A 13 21.55 24.38 -20.80
C ARG A 13 22.00 22.92 -20.87
N ALA A 14 22.94 22.59 -21.75
CA ALA A 14 23.48 21.23 -21.86
C ALA A 14 24.15 20.81 -20.54
N ILE A 15 24.99 21.67 -19.96
CA ILE A 15 25.65 21.42 -18.65
C ILE A 15 24.62 21.33 -17.51
N ALA A 16 23.57 22.16 -17.53
CA ALA A 16 22.49 22.08 -16.54
C ALA A 16 21.67 20.78 -16.66
N ASN A 17 21.50 20.27 -17.87
CA ASN A 17 20.86 18.99 -18.17
C ASN A 17 21.78 17.78 -17.91
N GLU A 18 23.09 17.98 -17.81
CA GLU A 18 24.10 16.96 -17.47
C GLU A 18 24.14 16.60 -15.97
N LYS A 19 23.33 17.26 -15.12
CA LYS A 19 23.22 16.84 -13.71
C LYS A 19 22.89 15.35 -13.68
N PRO A 20 23.73 14.49 -13.06
CA PRO A 20 23.43 13.08 -12.96
C PRO A 20 22.05 12.95 -12.32
N GLY A 21 21.18 12.17 -12.97
CA GLY A 21 19.84 11.91 -12.45
C GLY A 21 19.93 11.44 -11.00
N PRO A 22 18.93 11.73 -10.16
CA PRO A 22 18.97 11.37 -8.74
C PRO A 22 19.28 9.88 -8.57
N VAL A 23 20.45 9.58 -8.03
CA VAL A 23 20.87 8.20 -7.74
C VAL A 23 20.25 7.79 -6.41
N LEU A 24 19.54 6.66 -6.42
CA LEU A 24 19.04 6.04 -5.20
C LEU A 24 20.22 5.44 -4.42
N GLU A 25 20.73 6.18 -3.43
CA GLU A 25 21.71 5.65 -2.50
C GLU A 25 21.08 4.54 -1.64
N SER A 26 21.66 3.34 -1.69
CA SER A 26 21.26 2.25 -0.81
C SER A 26 22.01 2.33 0.52
N LYS A 27 21.30 2.25 1.64
CA LYS A 27 21.84 2.13 2.99
C LYS A 27 21.29 0.87 3.66
N ARG A 28 21.97 0.37 4.68
CA ARG A 28 21.52 -0.82 5.42
C ARG A 28 20.62 -0.42 6.59
N CYS A 29 19.51 -1.14 6.73
CA CYS A 29 18.64 -1.06 7.90
C CYS A 29 19.24 -1.86 9.07
N ALA A 30 18.71 -1.66 10.29
CA ALA A 30 19.07 -2.45 11.47
C ALA A 30 18.90 -3.98 11.26
N CYS A 31 17.97 -4.38 10.39
CA CYS A 31 17.78 -5.77 9.97
C CYS A 31 18.75 -6.25 8.87
N SER A 32 19.85 -5.52 8.65
CA SER A 32 20.89 -5.72 7.62
C SER A 32 20.46 -5.63 6.14
N LYS A 33 19.16 -5.55 5.85
CA LYS A 33 18.63 -5.39 4.49
C LYS A 33 18.91 -4.01 3.91
N ALA A 34 19.17 -3.96 2.60
CA ALA A 34 19.33 -2.71 1.86
C ALA A 34 17.98 -1.97 1.73
N SER A 35 18.00 -0.66 1.90
CA SER A 35 16.85 0.23 1.75
C SER A 35 17.32 1.59 1.23
N PRO A 36 16.48 2.34 0.48
CA PRO A 36 16.86 3.67 0.02
C PRO A 36 17.17 4.59 1.21
N ALA A 37 18.23 5.38 1.10
CA ALA A 37 18.67 6.30 2.15
C ALA A 37 17.54 7.24 2.63
N LYS A 38 16.70 7.70 1.70
CA LYS A 38 15.52 8.55 2.00
C LYS A 38 14.51 7.85 2.92
N VAL A 39 14.27 6.55 2.72
CA VAL A 39 13.32 5.76 3.53
C VAL A 39 13.84 5.63 4.96
N LEU A 40 15.14 5.34 5.11
CA LEU A 40 15.76 5.23 6.43
C LEU A 40 15.83 6.59 7.15
N ALA A 41 16.07 7.69 6.43
CA ALA A 41 16.04 9.02 7.00
C ALA A 41 14.63 9.43 7.46
N GLN A 42 13.59 9.08 6.71
CA GLN A 42 12.21 9.46 7.03
C GLN A 42 11.59 8.59 8.14
N TYR A 43 11.84 7.29 8.14
CA TYR A 43 11.12 6.34 9.00
C TYR A 43 12.01 5.57 9.98
N GLY A 44 13.34 5.72 9.89
CA GLY A 44 14.31 4.96 10.71
C GLY A 44 14.40 3.46 10.41
N LYS A 45 13.51 2.91 9.58
CA LYS A 45 13.38 1.47 9.28
C LYS A 45 13.13 1.24 7.79
N CYS A 46 13.56 0.09 7.27
CA CYS A 46 13.22 -0.33 5.90
C CYS A 46 11.74 -0.70 5.77
N HIS A 47 11.21 -0.70 4.54
CA HIS A 47 9.81 -1.07 4.27
C HIS A 47 9.41 -2.45 4.83
N GLY A 48 10.33 -3.42 4.82
CA GLY A 48 10.08 -4.75 5.39
C GLY A 48 9.90 -4.71 6.91
N CYS A 49 10.73 -3.96 7.62
CA CYS A 49 10.58 -3.76 9.07
C CYS A 49 9.32 -2.97 9.40
N GLN A 50 9.01 -1.92 8.64
CA GLN A 50 7.76 -1.16 8.83
C GLN A 50 6.53 -2.06 8.64
N LEU A 51 6.55 -2.94 7.64
CA LEU A 51 5.46 -3.88 7.42
C LEU A 51 5.35 -4.88 8.59
N ALA A 52 6.48 -5.40 9.08
CA ALA A 52 6.51 -6.30 10.23
C ALA A 52 5.95 -5.64 11.50
N ASP A 53 6.34 -4.39 11.77
CA ASP A 53 5.81 -3.62 12.92
C ASP A 53 4.29 -3.43 12.81
N ARG A 54 3.78 -3.11 11.61
CA ARG A 54 2.33 -2.97 11.36
C ARG A 54 1.57 -4.28 11.49
N ILE A 55 2.19 -5.41 11.14
CA ILE A 55 1.58 -6.73 11.32
C ILE A 55 1.58 -7.10 12.82
N ALA A 56 2.63 -6.74 13.57
CA ALA A 56 2.74 -7.04 14.98
C ALA A 56 1.68 -6.35 15.86
N THR A 57 1.01 -5.31 15.37
CA THR A 57 -0.12 -4.67 16.06
C THR A 57 -1.46 -5.40 15.88
N LEU A 58 -1.50 -6.44 15.04
CA LEU A 58 -2.72 -7.20 14.74
C LEU A 58 -2.87 -8.41 15.65
N HIS A 59 -4.12 -8.79 15.94
CA HIS A 59 -4.45 -10.08 16.55
C HIS A 59 -4.65 -11.16 15.49
N ASP A 60 -4.51 -12.44 15.87
CA ASP A 60 -4.64 -13.58 14.95
C ASP A 60 -5.97 -13.58 14.18
N GLY A 61 -7.08 -13.23 14.85
CA GLY A 61 -8.41 -13.14 14.23
C GLY A 61 -8.56 -12.00 13.22
N ASP A 62 -7.73 -10.96 13.28
CA ASP A 62 -7.83 -9.81 12.36
C ASP A 62 -7.43 -10.23 10.93
N LEU A 63 -6.46 -11.13 10.80
CA LEU A 63 -6.03 -11.65 9.50
C LEU A 63 -7.10 -12.52 8.85
N GLU A 64 -7.85 -13.29 9.64
CA GLU A 64 -8.95 -14.12 9.15
C GLU A 64 -10.10 -13.24 8.63
N ILE A 65 -10.44 -12.19 9.36
CA ILE A 65 -11.47 -11.24 8.91
C ILE A 65 -11.01 -10.49 7.66
N LEU A 66 -9.74 -10.09 7.57
CA LEU A 66 -9.18 -9.48 6.37
C LEU A 66 -9.27 -10.42 5.15
N ARG A 67 -8.89 -11.69 5.31
CA ARG A 67 -9.01 -12.72 4.25
C ARG A 67 -10.47 -12.94 3.87
N HIS A 68 -11.36 -13.00 4.86
CA HIS A 68 -12.78 -13.08 4.62
C HIS A 68 -13.22 -11.88 3.79
N MET A 69 -13.00 -10.64 4.23
CA MET A 69 -13.40 -9.41 3.51
C MET A 69 -13.07 -9.45 2.01
N VAL A 70 -11.87 -9.91 1.62
CA VAL A 70 -11.45 -9.97 0.21
C VAL A 70 -11.75 -11.30 -0.51
N GLY A 71 -12.36 -12.26 0.19
CA GLY A 71 -12.70 -13.57 -0.34
C GLY A 71 -11.47 -14.46 -0.61
N ALA A 72 -10.37 -14.24 0.13
CA ALA A 72 -9.15 -15.05 0.11
C ALA A 72 -9.25 -16.22 1.09
N THR A 73 -10.27 -17.04 0.91
CA THR A 73 -10.56 -18.22 1.74
C THR A 73 -10.39 -19.49 0.92
N ASP A 74 -10.08 -20.60 1.59
CA ASP A 74 -9.75 -21.88 0.92
C ASP A 74 -10.92 -22.47 0.12
N HIS A 75 -12.16 -22.12 0.45
CA HIS A 75 -13.36 -22.51 -0.30
C HIS A 75 -13.50 -21.83 -1.68
N HIS A 76 -12.67 -20.82 -1.97
CA HIS A 76 -12.64 -20.15 -3.26
C HIS A 76 -11.31 -20.44 -3.97
N PRO A 77 -11.34 -20.76 -5.28
CA PRO A 77 -10.10 -20.92 -6.04
C PRO A 77 -9.31 -19.61 -6.00
N ARG A 78 -7.98 -19.68 -5.88
CA ARG A 78 -7.09 -18.50 -5.82
C ARG A 78 -7.29 -17.55 -7.01
N ALA A 79 -7.68 -18.09 -8.17
CA ALA A 79 -8.02 -17.31 -9.35
C ALA A 79 -9.29 -16.44 -9.18
N ARG A 80 -10.08 -16.62 -8.14
CA ARG A 80 -11.25 -15.79 -7.82
C ARG A 80 -11.03 -14.86 -6.63
N TRP A 81 -9.95 -14.99 -5.86
CA TRP A 81 -9.69 -14.12 -4.72
C TRP A 81 -9.71 -12.63 -5.12
N GLY A 82 -10.17 -11.77 -4.22
CA GLY A 82 -10.37 -10.34 -4.51
C GLY A 82 -11.63 -10.03 -5.31
N PHE A 83 -12.56 -10.99 -5.45
CA PHE A 83 -13.86 -10.75 -6.09
C PHE A 83 -14.80 -9.85 -5.27
N ARG A 84 -14.40 -9.49 -4.06
CA ARG A 84 -15.08 -8.53 -3.19
C ARG A 84 -14.05 -7.64 -2.52
N ASN A 85 -14.41 -6.38 -2.27
CA ASN A 85 -13.62 -5.44 -1.49
C ASN A 85 -14.48 -4.34 -0.86
N GLU A 86 -15.72 -4.66 -0.56
CA GLU A 86 -16.69 -3.77 0.08
C GLU A 86 -17.35 -4.58 1.17
N TYR A 87 -16.91 -4.37 2.41
CA TYR A 87 -17.33 -5.16 3.56
C TYR A 87 -18.06 -4.28 4.55
N LEU A 88 -19.36 -4.55 4.70
CA LEU A 88 -20.17 -3.92 5.74
C LEU A 88 -19.86 -4.59 7.06
N VAL A 89 -19.22 -3.87 7.98
CA VAL A 89 -18.82 -4.43 9.26
C VAL A 89 -20.04 -4.67 10.14
N ASN A 90 -20.05 -5.78 10.87
CA ASN A 90 -20.99 -5.98 11.98
C ASN A 90 -20.41 -5.37 13.27
N ARG A 91 -21.21 -5.24 14.33
CA ARG A 91 -20.72 -4.68 15.60
C ARG A 91 -19.63 -5.52 16.29
N ARG A 92 -19.57 -6.83 16.01
CA ARG A 92 -18.60 -7.76 16.61
C ARG A 92 -17.19 -7.57 16.03
N ASP A 93 -17.11 -7.33 14.72
CA ASP A 93 -15.87 -7.29 13.95
C ASP A 93 -15.32 -5.86 13.84
N LEU A 94 -16.06 -4.85 14.33
CA LEU A 94 -15.66 -3.44 14.34
C LEU A 94 -14.30 -3.21 15.01
N PRO A 95 -13.98 -3.76 16.20
CA PRO A 95 -12.67 -3.56 16.82
C PRO A 95 -11.51 -4.12 15.96
N SER A 96 -11.76 -5.21 15.23
CA SER A 96 -10.79 -5.77 14.29
C SER A 96 -10.58 -4.88 13.07
N MET A 97 -11.66 -4.31 12.52
CA MET A 97 -11.56 -3.34 11.43
C MET A 97 -10.83 -2.07 11.85
N GLU A 98 -11.05 -1.58 13.07
CA GLU A 98 -10.36 -0.41 13.61
C GLU A 98 -8.85 -0.65 13.74
N ARG A 99 -8.43 -1.82 14.26
CA ARG A 99 -7.00 -2.19 14.30
C ARG A 99 -6.40 -2.32 12.91
N LEU A 100 -7.11 -2.97 11.98
CA LEU A 100 -6.67 -3.10 10.59
C LEU A 100 -6.57 -1.74 9.87
N ALA A 101 -7.47 -0.81 10.19
CA ALA A 101 -7.45 0.55 9.66
C ALA A 101 -6.31 1.38 10.26
N ALA A 102 -6.11 1.31 11.58
CA ALA A 102 -4.98 1.95 12.26
C ALA A 102 -3.63 1.44 11.76
N ALA A 103 -3.53 0.12 11.49
CA ALA A 103 -2.37 -0.49 10.86
C ALA A 103 -2.31 -0.22 9.33
N GLY A 104 -3.25 0.51 8.74
CA GLY A 104 -3.27 0.93 7.34
C GLY A 104 -3.48 -0.18 6.31
N PHE A 105 -4.04 -1.32 6.72
CA PHE A 105 -4.38 -2.42 5.81
C PHE A 105 -5.77 -2.24 5.20
N VAL A 106 -6.65 -1.51 5.88
CA VAL A 106 -8.04 -1.28 5.48
C VAL A 106 -8.35 0.22 5.59
N ARG A 107 -9.34 0.71 4.84
CA ARG A 107 -9.85 2.08 4.89
C ARG A 107 -11.36 2.05 5.14
N ALA A 108 -11.85 2.95 6.00
CA ALA A 108 -13.27 3.18 6.18
C ALA A 108 -13.89 3.78 4.89
N GLY A 109 -15.06 3.28 4.51
CA GLY A 109 -15.85 3.69 3.36
C GLY A 109 -17.08 4.50 3.77
N ALA A 110 -18.22 4.25 3.11
CA ALA A 110 -19.49 4.89 3.45
C ALA A 110 -20.14 4.28 4.71
N GLU A 111 -20.91 5.08 5.44
CA GLU A 111 -21.77 4.60 6.52
C GLU A 111 -23.12 4.14 5.97
N LEU A 112 -23.68 3.07 6.54
CA LEU A 112 -25.02 2.57 6.22
C LEU A 112 -25.71 2.05 7.49
N LEU A 113 -26.84 2.64 7.86
CA LEU A 113 -27.68 2.18 8.97
C LEU A 113 -26.90 1.93 10.28
N GLN A 114 -26.06 2.90 10.69
CA GLN A 114 -25.16 2.81 11.88
C GLN A 114 -24.04 1.77 11.78
N LEU A 115 -23.83 1.19 10.60
CA LEU A 115 -22.69 0.35 10.28
C LEU A 115 -21.77 1.09 9.30
N GLN A 116 -20.55 0.58 9.15
CA GLN A 116 -19.49 1.21 8.37
C GLN A 116 -18.96 0.23 7.33
N TYR A 117 -18.93 0.64 6.06
CA TYR A 117 -18.21 -0.11 5.04
C TYR A 117 -16.71 0.04 5.23
N PHE A 118 -15.98 -1.01 4.89
CA PHE A 118 -14.53 -1.04 4.87
C PHE A 118 -14.02 -1.63 3.56
N HIS A 119 -12.88 -1.12 3.11
CA HIS A 119 -12.20 -1.54 1.89
C HIS A 119 -10.74 -1.87 2.17
N ALA A 120 -10.25 -3.02 1.70
CA ALA A 120 -8.85 -3.36 1.77
C ALA A 120 -8.01 -2.40 0.90
N THR A 121 -6.89 -1.95 1.45
CA THR A 121 -5.86 -1.24 0.70
C THR A 121 -4.99 -2.22 -0.09
N VAL A 122 -4.11 -1.71 -0.96
CA VAL A 122 -3.08 -2.52 -1.64
C VAL A 122 -2.27 -3.37 -0.64
N ALA A 123 -1.91 -2.79 0.51
CA ALA A 123 -1.16 -3.49 1.55
C ALA A 123 -1.99 -4.59 2.20
N GLY A 124 -3.28 -4.33 2.48
CA GLY A 124 -4.21 -5.32 3.02
C GLY A 124 -4.45 -6.49 2.06
N CYS A 125 -4.66 -6.21 0.76
CA CYS A 125 -4.80 -7.26 -0.25
C CYS A 125 -3.57 -8.17 -0.31
N LYS A 126 -2.36 -7.59 -0.30
CA LYS A 126 -1.11 -8.35 -0.29
C LYS A 126 -0.94 -9.17 0.99
N LEU A 127 -1.30 -8.59 2.15
CA LEU A 127 -1.27 -9.30 3.43
C LEU A 127 -2.25 -10.48 3.47
N ALA A 128 -3.40 -10.34 2.83
CA ALA A 128 -4.36 -11.43 2.64
C ALA A 128 -3.91 -12.49 1.63
N GLY A 129 -2.77 -12.30 0.95
CA GLY A 129 -2.20 -13.26 0.00
C GLY A 129 -2.70 -13.10 -1.45
N LEU A 130 -3.32 -11.97 -1.82
CA LEU A 130 -3.71 -11.74 -3.20
C LEU A 130 -2.48 -11.51 -4.09
N SER A 131 -2.52 -12.06 -5.30
CA SER A 131 -1.56 -11.72 -6.34
C SER A 131 -1.76 -10.28 -6.84
N ALA A 132 -0.80 -9.73 -7.57
CA ALA A 132 -0.90 -8.39 -8.14
C ALA A 132 -2.18 -8.20 -8.98
N LYS A 133 -2.44 -9.12 -9.92
CA LYS A 133 -3.66 -9.12 -10.74
C LYS A 133 -4.95 -9.15 -9.90
N ARG A 134 -4.96 -9.92 -8.81
CA ARG A 134 -6.16 -10.02 -7.95
C ARG A 134 -6.32 -8.81 -7.05
N THR A 135 -5.21 -8.19 -6.65
CA THR A 135 -5.21 -6.91 -5.92
C THR A 135 -5.82 -5.81 -6.80
N GLU A 136 -5.45 -5.73 -8.08
CA GLU A 136 -6.05 -4.78 -9.02
C GLU A 136 -7.57 -4.98 -9.16
N VAL A 137 -8.02 -6.23 -9.29
CA VAL A 137 -9.45 -6.56 -9.34
C VAL A 137 -10.17 -6.17 -8.05
N ALA A 138 -9.61 -6.50 -6.88
CA ALA A 138 -10.20 -6.10 -5.61
C ALA A 138 -10.33 -4.58 -5.48
N LEU A 139 -9.31 -3.84 -5.91
CA LEU A 139 -9.30 -2.37 -5.84
C LEU A 139 -10.23 -1.72 -6.87
N SER A 140 -10.52 -2.37 -7.99
CA SER A 140 -11.52 -1.86 -8.95
C SER A 140 -12.95 -1.96 -8.43
N LEU A 141 -13.18 -2.82 -7.43
CA LEU A 141 -14.49 -3.03 -6.81
C LEU A 141 -14.70 -2.16 -5.56
N GLY A 142 -13.63 -1.71 -4.91
CA GLY A 142 -13.71 -0.78 -3.79
C GLY A 142 -13.95 0.65 -4.26
N ALA A 143 -14.53 1.50 -3.40
CA ALA A 143 -14.71 2.91 -3.68
C ALA A 143 -13.37 3.53 -4.13
N ARG A 144 -13.31 4.01 -5.37
CA ARG A 144 -12.17 4.81 -5.84
C ARG A 144 -12.09 6.07 -4.97
N PRO A 145 -10.86 6.53 -4.64
CA PRO A 145 -10.68 7.75 -3.85
C PRO A 145 -11.39 8.96 -4.46
#